data_AF-A0A1F3E4E4-F1
#
_entry.id   AF-A0A1F3E4E4-F1
#
_cell.length_a   1.000
_cell.length_b   1.000
_cell.length_c   1.000
_cell.angle_alpha   90.00
_cell.angle_beta   90.00
_cell.angle_gamma   90.00
#
_symmetry.space_group_name_H-M   'P 1'
#
loop_
_entity.id
_entity.type
_entity.pdbx_description
1 polymer ?
#
loop_
_entity_poly.entity_id
_entity_poly.type
_entity_poly.pdbx_seq_one_letter_code
_entity_poly.pdbx_strand_id
1 'polypeptide(L)'
;MITQHHNIAPDLGGLGAQIPGGIVDKNAEIFALTDGSIWGTHNGKVTPLAKMKPFVLLRLTRTFRFEMEAQNMLREYFKCATYKAEIQQWIKCNFGGFDVEPDFESGKSPVREYWNCGRRGNCICEGVVCKPTCITANKLTRTEAEVIKWIAEGLIAKEIANKMNITVDTAHTHERNIRNKLKVNFRAEISKFAYKNHITF
;
A
#
# COMPACT_ATOMS: atom_id res chain seq x y z
N MET A 1 18.94 -12.93 45.48
CA MET A 1 17.48 -12.81 45.66
C MET A 1 16.90 -12.13 44.41
N ILE A 2 16.22 -12.95 43.61
CA ILE A 2 15.10 -12.68 42.70
C ILE A 2 15.23 -11.50 41.71
N THR A 3 15.71 -11.86 40.51
CA THR A 3 15.45 -11.18 39.24
C THR A 3 13.95 -11.28 38.90
N GLN A 4 13.29 -10.14 38.67
CA GLN A 4 11.90 -10.09 38.21
C GLN A 4 11.81 -10.54 36.75
N HIS A 5 11.32 -11.76 36.54
CA HIS A 5 10.85 -12.22 35.24
C HIS A 5 9.58 -11.45 34.88
N HIS A 6 9.67 -10.56 33.90
CA HIS A 6 8.49 -10.01 33.23
C HIS A 6 7.88 -11.13 32.38
N ASN A 7 6.77 -11.70 32.87
CA ASN A 7 5.91 -12.56 32.08
C ASN A 7 5.31 -11.74 30.93
N ILE A 8 5.86 -11.92 29.73
CA ILE A 8 5.17 -11.53 28.50
C ILE A 8 4.12 -12.62 28.26
N ALA A 9 2.87 -12.33 28.61
CA ALA A 9 1.76 -13.17 28.19
C ALA A 9 1.73 -13.21 26.65
N PRO A 10 1.57 -14.38 26.03
CA PRO A 10 1.34 -14.45 24.59
C PRO A 10 0.01 -13.77 24.29
N ASP A 11 0.05 -12.81 23.36
CA ASP A 11 -1.13 -12.22 22.74
C ASP A 11 -1.91 -13.32 22.01
N LEU A 12 -2.91 -13.87 22.69
CA LEU A 12 -3.90 -14.76 22.07
C LEU A 12 -4.87 -13.87 21.30
N GLY A 13 -4.43 -13.41 20.13
CA GLY A 13 -5.29 -12.82 19.12
C GLY A 13 -6.46 -13.78 18.84
N GLY A 14 -7.68 -13.28 19.03
CA GLY A 14 -8.88 -14.10 19.02
C GLY A 14 -9.02 -14.97 17.76
N LEU A 15 -9.36 -16.25 17.97
CA LEU A 15 -9.67 -17.28 16.95
C LEU A 15 -10.96 -17.01 16.15
N GLY A 16 -11.34 -15.75 15.95
CA GLY A 16 -12.51 -15.36 15.16
C GLY A 16 -12.19 -15.32 13.66
N ALA A 17 -13.21 -15.55 12.83
CA ALA A 17 -13.09 -15.32 11.39
C ALA A 17 -12.75 -13.84 11.12
N GLN A 18 -11.72 -13.60 10.32
CA GLN A 18 -11.38 -12.28 9.80
C GLN A 18 -12.33 -11.93 8.66
N ILE A 19 -13.36 -11.13 8.96
CA ILE A 19 -14.43 -10.78 8.03
C ILE A 19 -14.28 -9.31 7.63
N PRO A 20 -14.23 -8.99 6.32
CA PRO A 20 -14.25 -7.63 5.83
C PRO A 20 -15.42 -6.78 6.33
N GLY A 21 -15.15 -5.49 6.48
CA GLY A 21 -16.15 -4.50 6.90
C GLY A 21 -17.38 -4.51 5.99
N GLY A 22 -18.57 -4.29 6.55
CA GLY A 22 -19.84 -4.22 5.81
C GLY A 22 -20.51 -5.56 5.48
N ILE A 23 -19.86 -6.70 5.71
CA ILE A 23 -20.47 -8.03 5.54
C ILE A 23 -21.37 -8.39 6.72
N VAL A 24 -20.88 -8.22 7.95
CA VAL A 24 -21.61 -8.60 9.18
C VAL A 24 -21.95 -7.40 10.07
N ASP A 25 -21.62 -6.19 9.63
CA ASP A 25 -21.80 -4.96 10.39
C ASP A 25 -22.40 -3.82 9.54
N LYS A 26 -22.50 -2.63 10.13
CA LYS A 26 -23.00 -1.41 9.48
C LYS A 26 -21.89 -0.54 8.87
N ASN A 27 -20.65 -1.00 8.86
CA ASN A 27 -19.57 -0.30 8.19
C ASN A 27 -19.71 -0.46 6.68
N ALA A 28 -18.88 0.24 5.92
CA ALA A 28 -18.77 -0.02 4.49
C ALA A 28 -17.33 -0.24 4.07
N GLU A 29 -17.16 -1.17 3.15
CA GLU A 29 -15.90 -1.53 2.50
C GLU A 29 -16.07 -1.31 1.00
N ILE A 30 -15.06 -0.75 0.33
CA ILE A 30 -15.01 -0.59 -1.12
C ILE A 30 -13.86 -1.44 -1.64
N PHE A 31 -14.08 -2.11 -2.76
CA PHE A 31 -13.08 -2.96 -3.38
C PHE A 31 -13.17 -2.91 -4.90
N ALA A 32 -12.06 -3.22 -5.57
CA ALA A 32 -11.99 -3.29 -7.02
C ALA A 32 -11.92 -4.74 -7.51
N LEU A 33 -12.76 -5.09 -8.48
CA LEU A 33 -12.70 -6.38 -9.18
C LEU A 33 -11.62 -6.36 -10.27
N THR A 34 -11.29 -7.55 -10.79
CA THR A 34 -10.26 -7.76 -11.83
C THR A 34 -10.59 -7.05 -13.15
N ASP A 35 -11.88 -6.91 -13.48
CA ASP A 35 -12.37 -6.13 -14.62
C ASP A 35 -12.26 -4.61 -14.40
N GLY A 36 -11.84 -4.19 -13.20
CA GLY A 36 -11.69 -2.80 -12.80
C GLY A 36 -12.98 -2.13 -12.32
N SER A 37 -14.11 -2.85 -12.28
CA SER A 37 -15.33 -2.35 -11.66
C SER A 37 -15.16 -2.19 -10.15
N ILE A 38 -15.81 -1.18 -9.58
CA ILE A 38 -15.72 -0.83 -8.16
C ILE A 38 -17.03 -1.20 -7.48
N TRP A 39 -16.90 -1.94 -6.41
CA TRP A 39 -18.00 -2.47 -5.61
C TRP A 39 -17.79 -2.10 -4.16
N GLY A 40 -18.81 -2.31 -3.34
CA GLY A 40 -18.64 -2.25 -1.91
C GLY A 40 -19.61 -3.13 -1.16
N THR A 41 -19.25 -3.43 0.08
CA THR A 41 -20.14 -4.12 1.01
C THR A 41 -20.63 -3.16 2.09
N HIS A 42 -21.88 -3.30 2.50
CA HIS A 42 -22.47 -2.54 3.61
C HIS A 42 -23.73 -3.22 4.12
N ASN A 43 -23.81 -3.48 5.42
CA ASN A 43 -24.98 -4.09 6.07
C ASN A 43 -25.41 -5.40 5.37
N GLY A 44 -24.43 -6.29 5.13
CA GLY A 44 -24.62 -7.62 4.54
C GLY A 44 -24.96 -7.64 3.06
N LYS A 45 -24.83 -6.50 2.36
CA LYS A 45 -25.11 -6.40 0.92
C LYS A 45 -23.85 -6.03 0.16
N VAL A 46 -23.68 -6.66 -1.00
CA VAL A 46 -22.65 -6.32 -1.99
C VAL A 46 -23.33 -5.56 -3.14
N THR A 47 -22.89 -4.33 -3.41
CA THR A 47 -23.47 -3.49 -4.47
C THR A 47 -22.38 -2.79 -5.29
N PRO A 48 -22.65 -2.48 -6.58
CA PRO A 48 -21.77 -1.61 -7.35
C PRO A 48 -21.66 -0.24 -6.66
N LEU A 49 -20.51 0.43 -6.78
CA LEU A 49 -20.27 1.75 -6.16
C LEU A 49 -21.44 2.72 -6.37
N ALA A 50 -21.97 2.81 -7.60
CA ALA A 50 -23.07 3.69 -7.95
C ALA A 50 -24.39 3.43 -7.17
N LYS A 51 -24.56 2.24 -6.59
CA LYS A 51 -25.73 1.82 -5.79
C LYS A 51 -25.44 1.79 -4.29
N MET A 52 -24.24 2.21 -3.86
CA MET A 52 -23.93 2.34 -2.44
C MET A 52 -24.75 3.44 -1.78
N LYS A 53 -24.81 3.43 -0.44
CA LYS A 53 -25.58 4.41 0.32
C LYS A 53 -25.09 5.84 0.03
N PRO A 54 -26.00 6.84 -0.04
CA PRO A 54 -25.63 8.22 -0.36
C PRO A 54 -24.54 8.82 0.54
N PHE A 55 -24.50 8.42 1.82
CA PHE A 55 -23.47 8.92 2.74
C PHE A 55 -22.04 8.48 2.34
N VAL A 56 -21.87 7.26 1.80
CA VAL A 56 -20.57 6.75 1.34
C VAL A 56 -20.09 7.58 0.15
N LEU A 57 -20.97 7.73 -0.85
CA LEU A 57 -20.69 8.52 -2.06
C LEU A 57 -20.39 9.99 -1.74
N LEU A 58 -21.15 10.58 -0.81
CA LEU A 58 -20.96 11.97 -0.39
C LEU A 58 -19.62 12.15 0.33
N ARG A 59 -19.22 11.21 1.20
CA ARG A 59 -17.93 11.26 1.90
C ARG A 59 -16.78 11.13 0.91
N LEU A 60 -16.80 10.16 0.00
CA LEU A 60 -15.80 10.02 -1.06
C LEU A 60 -15.65 11.29 -1.90
N THR A 61 -16.78 11.83 -2.37
CA THR A 61 -16.78 13.05 -3.20
C THR A 61 -16.23 14.24 -2.42
N ARG A 62 -16.59 14.39 -1.14
CA ARG A 62 -16.07 15.46 -0.28
C ARG A 62 -14.57 15.33 -0.06
N THR A 63 -14.08 14.13 0.24
CA THR A 63 -12.64 13.89 0.42
C THR A 63 -11.89 14.20 -0.87
N PHE A 64 -12.31 13.60 -1.99
CA PHE A 64 -11.64 13.77 -3.28
C PHE A 64 -11.62 15.22 -3.77
N ARG A 65 -12.67 16.01 -3.48
CA ARG A 65 -12.75 17.42 -3.85
C ARG A 65 -11.53 18.23 -3.40
N PHE A 66 -10.96 17.93 -2.24
CA PHE A 66 -9.83 18.67 -1.69
C PHE A 66 -8.46 18.14 -2.16
N GLU A 67 -8.43 17.09 -2.97
CA GLU A 67 -7.22 16.43 -3.47
C GLU A 67 -6.78 16.99 -4.83
N MET A 68 -6.53 18.30 -4.89
CA MET A 68 -6.26 19.01 -6.16
C MET A 68 -5.04 18.45 -6.92
N GLU A 69 -3.98 18.09 -6.21
CA GLU A 69 -2.78 17.51 -6.82
C GLU A 69 -3.08 16.13 -7.42
N ALA A 70 -3.81 15.29 -6.69
CA ALA A 70 -4.26 13.99 -7.20
C ALA A 70 -5.16 14.15 -8.44
N GLN A 71 -6.09 15.11 -8.42
CA GLN A 71 -6.95 15.41 -9.58
C GLN A 71 -6.14 15.77 -10.83
N ASN A 72 -5.09 16.61 -10.69
CA ASN A 72 -4.21 16.95 -11.80
C ASN A 72 -3.47 15.72 -12.34
N MET A 73 -2.89 14.91 -11.46
CA MET A 73 -2.21 13.67 -11.85
C MET A 73 -3.15 12.69 -12.56
N LEU A 74 -4.40 12.59 -12.14
CA LEU A 74 -5.41 11.72 -12.76
C LEU A 74 -5.76 12.18 -14.18
N ARG A 75 -5.90 13.48 -14.41
CA ARG A 75 -6.12 14.03 -15.76
C ARG A 75 -4.91 13.83 -16.65
N GLU A 76 -3.72 14.13 -16.15
CA GLU A 76 -2.50 14.14 -16.95
C GLU A 76 -2.00 12.73 -17.29
N TYR A 77 -1.97 11.82 -16.31
CA TYR A 77 -1.33 10.51 -16.46
C TYR A 77 -2.32 9.37 -16.64
N PHE A 78 -3.45 9.38 -15.92
CA PHE A 78 -4.52 8.39 -16.13
C PHE A 78 -5.45 8.76 -17.28
N LYS A 79 -5.30 9.96 -17.88
CA LYS A 79 -6.11 10.46 -18.99
C LYS A 79 -7.61 10.43 -18.68
N CYS A 80 -7.98 10.68 -17.42
CA CYS A 80 -9.38 10.74 -17.01
C CYS A 80 -10.07 11.95 -17.67
N ALA A 81 -11.01 11.69 -18.58
CA ALA A 81 -11.70 12.73 -19.36
C ALA A 81 -12.83 13.45 -18.59
N THR A 82 -13.28 12.90 -17.46
CA THR A 82 -14.40 13.44 -16.68
C THR A 82 -14.11 13.37 -15.19
N TYR A 83 -14.73 14.25 -14.41
CA TYR A 83 -14.66 14.21 -12.94
C TYR A 83 -15.10 12.84 -12.38
N LYS A 84 -16.09 12.20 -13.02
CA LYS A 84 -16.53 10.85 -12.66
C LYS A 84 -15.42 9.81 -12.87
N ALA A 85 -14.69 9.88 -13.98
CA ALA A 85 -13.56 8.98 -14.24
C ALA A 85 -12.41 9.24 -13.26
N GLU A 86 -12.14 10.50 -12.94
CA GLU A 86 -11.12 10.89 -11.95
C GLU A 86 -11.43 10.29 -10.58
N ILE A 87 -12.63 10.54 -10.03
CA ILE A 87 -12.99 10.03 -8.70
C ILE A 87 -13.04 8.51 -8.68
N GLN A 88 -13.52 7.85 -9.73
CA GLN A 88 -13.51 6.38 -9.80
C GLN A 88 -12.09 5.83 -9.74
N GLN A 89 -11.16 6.41 -10.51
CA GLN A 89 -9.77 5.98 -10.48
C GLN A 89 -9.10 6.31 -9.14
N TRP A 90 -9.41 7.46 -8.53
CA TRP A 90 -8.94 7.81 -7.19
C TRP A 90 -9.44 6.84 -6.12
N ILE A 91 -10.74 6.48 -6.15
CA ILE A 91 -11.33 5.49 -5.24
C ILE A 91 -10.62 4.16 -5.41
N LYS A 92 -10.50 3.68 -6.65
CA LYS A 92 -9.77 2.45 -6.94
C LYS A 92 -8.35 2.49 -6.39
N CYS A 93 -7.63 3.60 -6.51
CA CYS A 93 -6.26 3.70 -6.01
C CYS A 93 -6.12 3.70 -4.48
N ASN A 94 -7.19 4.02 -3.74
CA ASN A 94 -7.16 4.28 -2.30
C ASN A 94 -8.06 3.40 -1.44
N PHE A 95 -8.99 2.65 -2.04
CA PHE A 95 -10.06 1.84 -1.41
C PHE A 95 -10.43 0.68 -2.35
N GLY A 96 -9.41 0.02 -2.89
CA GLY A 96 -9.58 -1.05 -3.87
C GLY A 96 -9.21 -2.42 -3.32
N GLY A 97 -8.59 -2.45 -2.14
CA GLY A 97 -8.37 -3.63 -1.34
C GLY A 97 -9.69 -4.20 -0.84
N PHE A 98 -9.63 -5.43 -0.37
CA PHE A 98 -10.76 -6.05 0.31
C PHE A 98 -10.21 -6.68 1.57
N ASP A 99 -10.21 -5.91 2.65
CA ASP A 99 -9.56 -6.29 3.89
C ASP A 99 -10.48 -6.14 5.12
N VAL A 100 -9.93 -6.39 6.31
CA VAL A 100 -10.69 -6.43 7.57
C VAL A 100 -10.94 -5.05 8.17
N GLU A 101 -10.18 -4.03 7.74
CA GLU A 101 -10.30 -2.66 8.23
C GLU A 101 -11.31 -1.90 7.35
N PRO A 102 -12.52 -1.60 7.84
CA PRO A 102 -13.54 -0.95 7.02
C PRO A 102 -13.11 0.43 6.54
N ASP A 103 -13.27 0.69 5.24
CA ASP A 103 -13.08 2.03 4.67
C ASP A 103 -13.95 3.13 5.30
N PHE A 104 -15.17 2.76 5.73
CA PHE A 104 -16.14 3.69 6.31
C PHE A 104 -16.71 3.18 7.62
N GLU A 105 -16.38 3.89 8.68
CA GLU A 105 -17.02 3.76 9.98
C GLU A 105 -17.95 4.95 10.27
N SER A 106 -18.91 4.74 11.17
CA SER A 106 -19.82 5.82 11.60
C SER A 106 -19.02 6.99 12.21
N GLY A 107 -19.31 8.21 11.73
CA GLY A 107 -18.66 9.43 12.21
C GLY A 107 -17.21 9.68 11.74
N LYS A 108 -16.56 8.73 11.05
CA LYS A 108 -15.17 8.89 10.60
C LYS A 108 -15.09 9.25 9.11
N SER A 109 -14.10 10.08 8.77
CA SER A 109 -13.69 10.29 7.38
C SER A 109 -12.99 9.03 6.87
N PRO A 110 -13.16 8.66 5.58
CA PRO A 110 -12.46 7.52 5.03
C PRO A 110 -10.96 7.77 5.07
N VAL A 111 -10.22 6.78 5.57
CA VAL A 111 -8.76 6.82 5.64
C VAL A 111 -8.25 6.02 4.44
N ARG A 112 -7.44 6.64 3.58
CA ARG A 112 -6.83 5.94 2.45
C ARG A 112 -6.15 4.67 2.93
N GLU A 113 -6.32 3.54 2.25
CA GLU A 113 -5.59 2.31 2.55
C GLU A 113 -4.38 2.14 1.63
N TYR A 114 -3.47 1.27 2.04
CA TYR A 114 -2.49 0.70 1.12
C TYR A 114 -3.02 -0.64 0.64
N TRP A 115 -3.33 -0.72 -0.65
CA TRP A 115 -3.61 -1.99 -1.31
C TRP A 115 -2.79 -2.11 -2.60
N ASN A 116 -2.53 -3.36 -3.01
CA ASN A 116 -1.75 -3.63 -4.21
C ASN A 116 -2.60 -3.51 -5.48
N CYS A 117 -2.71 -2.30 -6.03
CA CYS A 117 -3.42 -2.03 -7.29
C CYS A 117 -2.73 -2.55 -8.57
N GLY A 118 -1.63 -3.29 -8.42
CA GLY A 118 -0.84 -3.85 -9.53
C GLY A 118 0.14 -2.86 -10.18
N ARG A 119 0.15 -1.58 -9.78
CA ARG A 119 1.07 -0.56 -10.33
C ARG A 119 2.05 0.01 -9.29
N ARG A 120 2.07 -0.54 -8.08
CA ARG A 120 2.89 -0.05 -6.95
C ARG A 120 4.38 -0.07 -7.29
N GLY A 121 5.12 0.95 -6.83
CA GLY A 121 6.56 1.14 -7.11
C GLY A 121 6.91 1.54 -8.56
N ASN A 122 5.95 1.52 -9.49
CA ASN A 122 6.16 1.90 -10.90
C ASN A 122 5.18 3.00 -11.37
N CYS A 123 4.16 3.33 -10.58
CA CYS A 123 3.18 4.33 -10.94
C CYS A 123 3.69 5.73 -10.61
N ILE A 124 3.73 6.62 -11.61
CA ILE A 124 4.09 8.03 -11.44
C ILE A 124 3.16 8.79 -10.49
N CYS A 125 1.93 8.29 -10.29
CA CYS A 125 0.96 8.88 -9.38
C CYS A 125 1.05 8.32 -7.95
N GLU A 126 1.91 7.34 -7.69
CA GLU A 126 2.10 6.79 -6.34
C GLU A 126 2.68 7.85 -5.40
N GLY A 127 2.13 7.94 -4.19
CA GLY A 127 2.51 8.97 -3.21
C GLY A 127 1.78 10.30 -3.36
N VAL A 128 1.14 10.54 -4.52
CA VAL A 128 0.30 11.72 -4.77
C VAL A 128 -1.18 11.33 -4.76
N VAL A 129 -1.58 10.45 -5.70
CA VAL A 129 -2.97 9.97 -5.82
C VAL A 129 -3.31 8.97 -4.72
N CYS A 130 -2.38 8.08 -4.38
CA CYS A 130 -2.53 7.04 -3.37
C CYS A 130 -1.39 7.05 -2.35
N LYS A 131 -1.56 6.31 -1.25
CA LYS A 131 -0.50 6.15 -0.24
C LYS A 131 0.82 5.72 -0.89
N PRO A 132 1.96 6.36 -0.58
CA PRO A 132 3.25 5.96 -1.12
C PRO A 132 3.61 4.57 -0.59
N THR A 133 4.28 3.76 -1.42
CA THR A 133 5.02 2.62 -0.91
C THR A 133 6.21 3.09 -0.08
N CYS A 134 6.73 2.21 0.77
CA CYS A 134 8.06 2.34 1.34
C CYS A 134 9.15 2.65 0.28
N ILE A 135 9.03 2.11 -0.95
CA ILE A 135 9.92 2.39 -2.08
C ILE A 135 9.86 3.87 -2.45
N THR A 136 8.67 4.37 -2.79
CA THR A 136 8.47 5.75 -3.25
C THR A 136 8.72 6.77 -2.13
N ALA A 137 8.32 6.46 -0.88
CA ALA A 137 8.56 7.31 0.29
C ALA A 137 10.06 7.51 0.57
N ASN A 138 10.89 6.48 0.34
CA ASN A 138 12.34 6.55 0.52
C ASN A 138 13.10 6.91 -0.78
N LYS A 139 12.38 7.29 -1.85
CA LYS A 139 12.95 7.61 -3.17
C LYS A 139 13.85 6.49 -3.71
N LEU A 140 13.51 5.24 -3.40
CA LEU A 140 14.20 4.07 -3.90
C LEU A 140 13.83 3.86 -5.36
N THR A 141 14.80 3.56 -6.21
CA THR A 141 14.53 3.16 -7.59
C THR A 141 14.05 1.70 -7.63
N ARG A 142 13.46 1.29 -8.76
CA ARG A 142 13.09 -0.11 -8.97
C ARG A 142 14.29 -1.05 -8.82
N THR A 143 15.42 -0.70 -9.44
CA THR A 143 16.67 -1.47 -9.34
C THR A 143 17.16 -1.56 -7.90
N GLU A 144 17.08 -0.47 -7.13
CA GLU A 144 17.43 -0.48 -5.71
C GLU A 144 16.48 -1.34 -4.89
N ALA A 145 15.17 -1.30 -5.17
CA ALA A 145 14.19 -2.19 -4.52
C ALA A 145 14.47 -3.68 -4.83
N GLU A 146 14.85 -4.01 -6.07
CA GLU A 146 15.28 -5.36 -6.45
C GLU A 146 16.56 -5.79 -5.70
N VAL A 147 17.55 -4.90 -5.58
CA VAL A 147 18.75 -5.15 -4.76
C VAL A 147 18.38 -5.37 -3.29
N ILE A 148 17.46 -4.59 -2.72
CA ILE A 148 16.94 -4.77 -1.35
C ILE A 148 16.33 -6.17 -1.18
N LYS A 149 15.54 -6.65 -2.15
CA LYS A 149 14.97 -8.01 -2.12
C LYS A 149 16.07 -9.06 -2.07
N TRP A 150 17.09 -8.96 -2.93
CA TRP A 150 18.21 -9.91 -2.91
C TRP A 150 19.02 -9.86 -1.62
N ILE A 151 19.19 -8.67 -1.02
CA ILE A 151 19.80 -8.51 0.30
C ILE A 151 18.96 -9.20 1.38
N ALA A 152 17.63 -9.13 1.30
CA ALA A 152 16.73 -9.80 2.24
C ALA A 152 16.87 -11.34 2.14
N GLU A 153 17.04 -11.86 0.92
CA GLU A 153 17.32 -13.28 0.66
C GLU A 153 18.75 -13.73 1.06
N GLY A 154 19.56 -12.83 1.63
CA GLY A 154 20.89 -13.15 2.13
C GLY A 154 22.00 -13.20 1.07
N LEU A 155 21.72 -12.79 -0.18
CA LEU A 155 22.75 -12.77 -1.22
C LEU A 155 23.83 -11.74 -0.91
N ILE A 156 25.08 -12.05 -1.26
CA ILE A 156 26.21 -11.10 -1.22
C ILE A 156 26.33 -10.31 -2.52
N ALA A 157 27.09 -9.20 -2.51
CA ALA A 157 27.23 -8.29 -3.67
C ALA A 157 27.63 -9.02 -4.97
N LYS A 158 28.51 -10.03 -4.88
CA LYS A 158 28.92 -10.85 -6.03
C LYS A 158 27.76 -11.66 -6.63
N GLU A 159 26.90 -12.22 -5.79
CA GLU A 159 25.74 -12.99 -6.23
C GLU A 159 24.66 -12.09 -6.80
N ILE A 160 24.43 -10.93 -6.19
CA ILE A 160 23.53 -9.90 -6.73
C ILE A 160 24.01 -9.43 -8.11
N ALA A 161 25.30 -9.16 -8.25
CA ALA A 161 25.91 -8.76 -9.51
C ALA A 161 25.66 -9.80 -10.62
N ASN A 162 25.89 -11.07 -10.32
CA ASN A 162 25.60 -12.17 -11.24
C ASN A 162 24.10 -12.24 -11.58
N LYS A 163 23.22 -12.10 -10.58
CA LYS A 163 21.77 -12.26 -10.77
C LYS A 163 21.13 -11.11 -11.56
N MET A 164 21.71 -9.92 -11.45
CA MET A 164 21.26 -8.72 -12.16
C MET A 164 22.06 -8.44 -13.44
N ASN A 165 23.06 -9.27 -13.77
CA ASN A 165 23.97 -9.10 -14.90
C ASN A 165 24.66 -7.72 -14.92
N ILE A 166 25.24 -7.32 -13.78
CA ILE A 166 26.00 -6.08 -13.59
C ILE A 166 27.37 -6.38 -12.96
N THR A 167 28.25 -5.39 -12.86
CA THR A 167 29.52 -5.58 -12.15
C THR A 167 29.32 -5.56 -10.64
N VAL A 168 30.26 -6.19 -9.91
CA VAL A 168 30.26 -6.19 -8.43
C VAL A 168 30.35 -4.76 -7.89
N ASP A 169 31.09 -3.88 -8.56
CA ASP A 169 31.19 -2.46 -8.20
C ASP A 169 29.86 -1.71 -8.37
N THR A 170 29.09 -2.03 -9.42
CA THR A 170 27.74 -1.50 -9.59
C THR A 170 26.82 -1.99 -8.46
N ALA A 171 26.89 -3.26 -8.08
CA ALA A 171 26.13 -3.79 -6.94
C ALA A 171 26.48 -3.07 -5.62
N HIS A 172 27.77 -2.86 -5.34
CA HIS A 172 28.22 -2.07 -4.19
C HIS A 172 27.74 -0.62 -4.24
N THR A 173 27.69 -0.02 -5.44
CA THR A 173 27.16 1.33 -5.63
C THR A 173 25.67 1.39 -5.32
N HIS A 174 24.87 0.42 -5.77
CA HIS A 174 23.46 0.33 -5.39
C HIS A 174 23.30 0.20 -3.87
N GLU A 175 24.07 -0.69 -3.22
CA GLU A 175 24.03 -0.85 -1.76
C GLU A 175 24.37 0.44 -1.01
N ARG A 176 25.38 1.19 -1.48
CA ARG A 176 25.75 2.49 -0.90
C ARG A 176 24.60 3.50 -1.02
N ASN A 177 23.99 3.58 -2.21
CA ASN A 177 22.87 4.49 -2.44
C ASN A 177 21.64 4.11 -1.59
N ILE A 178 21.36 2.81 -1.46
CA ILE A 178 20.30 2.28 -0.59
C ILE A 178 20.55 2.68 0.86
N ARG A 179 21.76 2.45 1.38
CA ARG A 179 22.13 2.85 2.76
C ARG A 179 21.91 4.34 2.99
N ASN A 180 22.33 5.18 2.05
CA ASN A 180 22.15 6.63 2.14
C ASN A 180 20.67 7.04 2.15
N LYS A 181 19.85 6.44 1.28
CA LYS A 181 18.41 6.72 1.19
C LYS A 181 17.66 6.25 2.44
N LEU A 182 18.00 5.07 2.95
CA LEU A 182 17.38 4.48 4.14
C LEU A 182 17.96 5.00 5.46
N LYS A 183 19.08 5.73 5.41
CA LYS A 183 19.84 6.21 6.58
C LYS A 183 20.25 5.09 7.53
N VAL A 184 20.77 4.01 6.96
CA VAL A 184 21.26 2.82 7.69
C VAL A 184 22.73 2.56 7.40
N ASN A 185 23.42 1.88 8.31
CA ASN A 185 24.87 1.67 8.21
C ASN A 185 25.21 0.26 7.70
N PHE A 186 24.40 -0.74 8.04
CA PHE A 186 24.72 -2.14 7.80
C PHE A 186 23.72 -2.84 6.87
N ARG A 187 24.20 -3.86 6.15
CA ARG A 187 23.37 -4.70 5.26
C ARG A 187 22.21 -5.35 6.01
N ALA A 188 22.44 -5.78 7.26
CA ALA A 188 21.40 -6.38 8.10
C ALA A 188 20.22 -5.41 8.38
N GLU A 189 20.49 -4.10 8.46
CA GLU A 189 19.43 -3.09 8.62
C GLU A 189 18.61 -2.93 7.33
N ILE A 190 19.22 -3.11 6.16
CA ILE A 190 18.51 -3.18 4.88
C ILE A 190 17.59 -4.41 4.84
N SER A 191 18.08 -5.58 5.25
CA SER A 191 17.25 -6.79 5.35
C SER A 191 16.08 -6.59 6.33
N LYS A 192 16.33 -6.01 7.51
CA LYS A 192 15.28 -5.67 8.48
C LYS A 192 14.24 -4.71 7.88
N PHE A 193 14.70 -3.70 7.15
CA PHE A 193 13.81 -2.78 6.44
C PHE A 193 12.95 -3.50 5.39
N ALA A 194 13.53 -4.41 4.62
CA ALA A 194 12.82 -5.18 3.61
C ALA A 194 11.65 -5.97 4.20
N TYR A 195 11.89 -6.76 5.25
CA TYR A 195 10.84 -7.55 5.92
C TYR A 195 9.78 -6.68 6.57
N LYS A 196 10.17 -5.61 7.28
CA LYS A 196 9.22 -4.69 7.93
C LYS A 196 8.26 -4.04 6.93
N ASN A 197 8.71 -3.82 5.70
CA ASN A 197 7.95 -3.10 4.69
C ASN A 197 7.47 -4.01 3.54
N HIS A 198 7.51 -5.34 3.72
CA HIS A 198 7.10 -6.33 2.73
C HIS A 198 7.76 -6.14 1.35
N ILE A 199 9.03 -5.72 1.32
CA ILE A 199 9.86 -5.63 0.12
C ILE A 199 10.68 -6.92 -0.03
N THR A 200 9.97 -8.03 -0.13
CA THR A 200 10.54 -9.38 -0.34
C THR A 200 9.99 -9.96 -1.65
N PHE A 201 10.34 -11.20 -1.99
CA PHE A 201 9.63 -11.94 -3.04
C PHE A 201 8.27 -12.42 -2.57
#